data_AF-A0A2A2WKJ1-F1
#
_entry.id   AF-A0A2A2WKJ1-F1
#
_cell.length_a   1.000
_cell.length_b   1.000
_cell.length_c   1.000
_cell.angle_alpha   90.00
_cell.angle_beta   90.00
_cell.angle_gamma   90.00
#
_symmetry.space_group_name_H-M   'P 1'
#
loop_
_entity.id
_entity.type
_entity.pdbx_description
1 polymer ?
#
loop_
_entity_poly.entity_id
_entity_poly.type
_entity_poly.pdbx_seq_one_letter_code
_entity_poly.pdbx_strand_id
1 'polypeptide(L)'
;MSSIDSETKRKLREMGAQPLLEAIEAQHDDHVLGMSFAERLQLVVDHAHESFNHSKIDGLIRRSNLRYPAADLRRVDLVEERGLDRAVLAQLATCSFIQRQQNVVFQGFTGSGKSYLGCALAK
;
A
#
# COMPACT_ATOMS: atom_id res chain seq x y z
N MET A 1 -30.65 2.26 1.89
CA MET A 1 -30.38 3.14 3.06
C MET A 1 -29.88 2.32 4.24
N SER A 2 -28.63 1.86 4.23
CA SER A 2 -27.99 1.34 5.45
C SER A 2 -27.45 2.51 6.29
N SER A 3 -28.34 3.38 6.76
CA SER A 3 -27.94 4.52 7.59
C SER A 3 -27.70 4.02 9.02
N ILE A 4 -26.44 3.68 9.31
CA ILE A 4 -25.97 3.55 10.69
C ILE A 4 -26.33 4.84 11.45
N ASP A 5 -26.89 4.72 12.65
CA ASP A 5 -27.27 5.88 13.45
C ASP A 5 -26.04 6.67 13.93
N SER A 6 -26.24 7.96 14.25
CA SER A 6 -25.16 8.88 14.63
C SER A 6 -24.38 8.45 15.88
N GLU A 7 -25.03 7.79 16.83
CA GLU A 7 -24.41 7.33 18.07
C GLU A 7 -23.51 6.12 17.81
N THR A 8 -23.91 5.21 16.93
CA THR A 8 -23.05 4.11 16.48
C THR A 8 -21.82 4.63 15.71
N LYS A 9 -21.99 5.66 14.86
CA LYS A 9 -20.84 6.31 14.19
C LYS A 9 -19.86 6.93 15.20
N ARG A 10 -20.37 7.61 16.25
CA ARG A 10 -19.54 8.18 17.32
C ARG A 10 -18.74 7.08 18.04
N LYS A 11 -19.40 5.99 18.46
CA LYS A 11 -18.74 4.86 19.12
C LYS A 11 -17.64 4.23 18.25
N LEU A 12 -17.89 4.05 16.95
CA LEU A 12 -16.89 3.52 16.02
C LEU A 12 -15.64 4.42 15.95
N ARG A 13 -15.81 5.75 15.93
CA ARG A 13 -14.69 6.70 15.95
C ARG A 13 -13.92 6.63 17.26
N GLU A 14 -14.61 6.56 18.39
CA GLU A 14 -13.99 6.46 19.73
C GLU A 14 -13.19 5.17 19.91
N MET A 15 -13.64 4.08 19.30
CA MET A 15 -12.90 2.81 19.27
C MET A 15 -11.73 2.80 18.25
N GLY A 16 -11.53 3.89 17.49
CA GLY A 16 -10.52 3.95 16.42
C GLY A 16 -10.87 3.10 15.20
N ALA A 17 -12.12 2.62 15.08
CA ALA A 17 -12.61 1.78 13.98
C ALA A 17 -13.06 2.63 12.77
N GLN A 18 -12.32 3.70 12.47
CA GLN A 18 -12.61 4.61 11.36
C GLN A 18 -12.64 3.89 9.99
N PRO A 19 -11.70 2.98 9.65
CA PRO A 19 -11.76 2.25 8.39
C PRO A 19 -13.01 1.37 8.25
N LEU A 20 -13.52 0.85 9.38
CA LEU A 20 -14.74 0.06 9.40
C LEU A 20 -15.97 0.93 9.15
N LEU A 21 -16.02 2.11 9.76
CA LEU A 21 -17.08 3.09 9.51
C LEU A 21 -17.14 3.48 8.03
N GLU A 22 -15.99 3.83 7.44
CA GLU A 22 -15.88 4.17 6.02
C GLU A 22 -16.29 3.01 5.11
N ALA A 23 -15.87 1.77 5.43
CA ALA A 23 -16.25 0.58 4.70
C ALA A 23 -17.77 0.33 4.70
N ILE A 24 -18.44 0.56 5.83
CA ILE A 24 -19.91 0.40 5.91
C ILE A 24 -20.61 1.51 5.11
N GLU A 25 -20.11 2.75 5.19
CA GLU A 25 -20.67 3.90 4.45
C GLU A 25 -20.46 3.80 2.93
N ALA A 26 -19.40 3.12 2.49
CA ALA A 26 -19.09 2.88 1.09
C ALA A 26 -19.94 1.77 0.44
N GLN A 27 -20.68 0.97 1.21
CA GLN A 27 -21.57 -0.04 0.64
C GLN A 27 -22.73 0.63 -0.12
N HIS A 28 -22.80 0.38 -1.42
CA HIS A 28 -23.99 0.71 -2.21
C HIS A 28 -24.98 -0.46 -2.17
N ASP A 29 -26.26 -0.16 -1.99
CA ASP A 29 -27.33 -1.16 -1.88
C ASP A 29 -27.32 -2.15 -3.06
N ASP A 30 -26.98 -1.69 -4.28
CA ASP A 30 -26.91 -2.53 -5.48
C ASP A 30 -25.83 -3.63 -5.41
N HIS A 31 -24.71 -3.38 -4.72
CA HIS A 31 -23.61 -4.35 -4.61
C HIS A 31 -23.86 -5.43 -3.55
N VAL A 32 -24.86 -5.23 -2.69
CA VAL A 32 -25.17 -6.14 -1.57
C VAL A 32 -26.55 -6.79 -1.68
N LEU A 33 -27.24 -6.57 -2.79
CA LEU A 33 -28.51 -7.24 -3.11
C LEU A 33 -28.32 -8.76 -3.15
N GLY A 34 -29.11 -9.48 -2.37
CA GLY A 34 -29.06 -10.95 -2.30
C GLY A 34 -27.97 -11.52 -1.39
N MET A 35 -27.09 -10.68 -0.83
CA MET A 35 -26.09 -11.13 0.14
C MET A 35 -26.72 -11.30 1.53
N SER A 36 -26.35 -12.37 2.22
CA SER A 36 -26.62 -12.55 3.63
C SER A 36 -25.86 -11.52 4.48
N PHE A 37 -26.30 -11.33 5.73
CA PHE A 37 -25.57 -10.47 6.67
C PHE A 37 -24.10 -10.87 6.83
N ALA A 38 -23.82 -12.17 6.90
CA ALA A 38 -22.47 -12.68 7.08
C ALA A 38 -21.55 -12.30 5.91
N GLU A 39 -22.03 -12.49 4.67
CA GLU A 39 -21.26 -12.13 3.46
C GLU A 39 -21.04 -10.61 3.37
N ARG A 40 -22.06 -9.82 3.72
CA ARG A 40 -21.92 -8.36 3.78
C ARG A 40 -20.90 -7.92 4.81
N LEU A 41 -20.90 -8.55 5.99
CA LEU A 41 -19.95 -8.24 7.05
C LEU A 41 -18.53 -8.62 6.64
N GLN A 42 -18.33 -9.76 5.99
CA GLN A 42 -17.02 -10.15 5.43
C GLN A 42 -16.49 -9.08 4.48
N LEU A 43 -17.30 -8.63 3.52
CA LEU A 43 -16.92 -7.59 2.57
C LEU A 43 -16.51 -6.27 3.25
N VAL A 44 -17.27 -5.83 4.26
CA VAL A 44 -16.93 -4.64 5.04
C VAL A 44 -15.59 -4.81 5.76
N VAL A 45 -15.40 -5.94 6.42
CA VAL A 45 -14.19 -6.21 7.20
C VAL A 45 -12.97 -6.27 6.29
N ASP A 46 -13.08 -6.90 5.12
CA ASP A 46 -12.00 -6.97 4.14
C ASP A 46 -11.60 -5.56 3.67
N HIS A 47 -12.58 -4.74 3.28
CA HIS A 47 -12.30 -3.36 2.86
C HIS A 47 -11.67 -2.51 3.98
N ALA A 48 -12.18 -2.65 5.21
CA ALA A 48 -11.64 -1.96 6.38
C ALA A 48 -10.20 -2.42 6.68
N HIS A 49 -9.92 -3.71 6.53
CA HIS A 49 -8.60 -4.29 6.75
C HIS A 49 -7.59 -3.82 5.69
N GLU A 50 -7.99 -3.75 4.42
CA GLU A 50 -7.18 -3.18 3.34
C GLU A 50 -6.82 -1.72 3.64
N SER A 51 -7.80 -0.89 3.99
CA SER A 51 -7.59 0.52 4.33
C SER A 51 -6.69 0.71 5.56
N PHE A 52 -6.84 -0.14 6.58
CA PHE A 52 -5.96 -0.15 7.75
C PHE A 52 -4.51 -0.49 7.37
N ASN A 53 -4.30 -1.53 6.55
CA ASN A 53 -2.97 -1.92 6.08
C ASN A 53 -2.33 -0.85 5.22
N HIS A 54 -3.11 -0.20 4.34
CA HIS A 54 -2.63 0.91 3.51
C HIS A 54 -2.18 2.09 4.38
N SER A 55 -2.99 2.47 5.37
CA SER A 55 -2.66 3.55 6.31
C SER A 55 -1.38 3.26 7.10
N LYS A 56 -1.17 1.99 7.49
CA LYS A 56 0.05 1.54 8.15
C LYS A 56 1.28 1.67 7.24
N ILE A 57 1.16 1.23 5.99
CA ILE A 57 2.22 1.35 4.97
C ILE A 57 2.56 2.83 4.73
N ASP A 58 1.56 3.69 4.52
CA ASP A 58 1.76 5.12 4.33
C ASP A 58 2.43 5.78 5.53
N GLY A 59 2.08 5.34 6.74
CA GLY A 59 2.74 5.77 7.96
C GLY A 59 4.22 5.38 8.01
N LEU A 60 4.56 4.16 7.58
CA LEU A 60 5.95 3.70 7.49
C LEU A 60 6.75 4.50 6.46
N ILE A 61 6.18 4.70 5.26
CA ILE A 61 6.81 5.50 4.19
C ILE A 61 7.06 6.92 4.68
N ARG A 62 6.08 7.56 5.32
CA ARG A 62 6.25 8.92 5.89
C ARG A 62 7.38 8.98 6.92
N ARG A 63 7.49 7.98 7.80
CA ARG A 63 8.55 7.95 8.84
C ARG A 63 9.94 7.62 8.28
N SER A 64 10.03 6.98 7.12
CA SER A 64 11.29 6.60 6.50
C SER A 64 12.09 7.79 5.91
N ASN A 65 11.48 8.97 5.78
CA ASN A 65 12.11 10.20 5.27
C ASN A 65 12.84 10.03 3.93
N LEU A 66 12.29 9.20 3.02
CA LEU A 66 12.82 9.04 1.68
C LEU A 66 12.77 10.35 0.90
N ARG A 67 13.83 10.65 0.15
CA ARG A 67 13.90 11.84 -0.73
C ARG A 67 12.77 11.85 -1.77
N TYR A 68 12.38 10.67 -2.25
CA TYR A 68 11.30 10.48 -3.21
C TYR A 68 10.27 9.48 -2.65
N PRO A 69 9.31 9.91 -1.81
CA PRO A 69 8.32 9.01 -1.18
C PRO A 69 7.41 8.29 -2.19
N ALA A 70 7.20 8.92 -3.35
CA ALA A 70 6.42 8.36 -4.45
C ALA A 70 7.22 7.44 -5.39
N ALA A 71 8.52 7.23 -5.12
CA ALA A 71 9.33 6.30 -5.91
C ALA A 71 8.76 4.89 -5.82
N ASP A 72 8.72 4.17 -6.93
CA ASP A 72 8.12 2.84 -6.98
C ASP A 72 8.86 1.99 -8.01
N LEU A 73 9.26 0.78 -7.61
CA LEU A 73 9.96 -0.16 -8.48
C LEU A 73 9.15 -0.49 -9.73
N ARG A 74 7.81 -0.50 -9.65
CA ARG A 74 6.91 -0.79 -10.78
C ARG A 74 6.88 0.33 -11.83
N ARG A 75 7.33 1.53 -11.47
CA ARG A 75 7.38 2.71 -12.35
C ARG A 75 8.77 2.95 -12.92
N VAL A 76 9.72 2.08 -12.60
CA VAL A 76 11.08 2.15 -13.13
C VAL A 76 11.05 1.82 -14.61
N ASP A 77 11.56 2.75 -15.42
CA ASP A 77 11.73 2.49 -16.85
C ASP A 77 12.88 1.49 -17.07
N LEU A 78 12.57 0.44 -17.83
CA LEU A 78 13.40 -0.73 -18.11
C LEU A 78 13.83 -0.76 -19.59
N VAL A 79 13.95 0.41 -20.23
CA VAL A 79 14.62 0.54 -21.53
C VAL A 79 16.05 -0.01 -21.46
N GLU A 80 16.47 -0.69 -22.54
CA GLU A 80 17.77 -1.37 -22.63
C GLU A 80 18.95 -0.41 -22.41
N GLU A 81 18.82 0.84 -22.83
CA GLU A 81 19.83 1.90 -22.69
C GLU A 81 20.25 2.16 -21.24
N ARG A 82 19.40 1.82 -20.26
CA ARG A 82 19.73 1.95 -18.83
C ARG A 82 20.56 0.79 -18.28
N GLY A 83 20.67 -0.31 -19.03
CA GLY A 83 21.42 -1.50 -18.61
C GLY A 83 20.89 -2.16 -17.34
N LEU A 84 19.60 -1.99 -17.03
CA LEU A 84 18.98 -2.56 -15.83
C LEU A 84 18.52 -4.00 -16.11
N ASP A 85 19.10 -4.94 -15.39
CA ASP A 85 18.68 -6.34 -15.45
C ASP A 85 17.32 -6.53 -14.74
N ARG A 86 16.32 -6.97 -15.51
CA ARG A 86 14.95 -7.20 -15.03
C ARG A 86 14.89 -8.32 -14.00
N ALA A 87 15.69 -9.37 -14.14
CA ALA A 87 15.73 -10.48 -13.20
C ALA A 87 16.33 -10.03 -11.86
N VAL A 88 17.37 -9.21 -11.89
CA VAL A 88 17.97 -8.63 -10.67
C VAL A 88 16.96 -7.71 -9.97
N LEU A 89 16.28 -6.83 -10.71
CA LEU A 89 15.26 -5.96 -10.11
C LEU A 89 14.08 -6.74 -9.53
N ALA A 90 13.62 -7.79 -10.20
CA ALA A 90 12.58 -8.67 -9.66
C ALA A 90 13.04 -9.39 -8.39
N GLN A 91 14.30 -9.86 -8.34
CA GLN A 91 14.87 -10.45 -7.14
C GLN A 91 14.96 -9.44 -6.00
N LEU A 92 15.41 -8.22 -6.27
CA LEU A 92 15.49 -7.14 -5.28
C LEU A 92 14.11 -6.75 -4.74
N ALA A 93 13.08 -6.74 -5.59
CA ALA A 93 11.69 -6.44 -5.20
C ALA A 93 11.11 -7.46 -4.20
N THR A 94 11.68 -8.66 -4.08
CA THR A 94 11.29 -9.63 -3.03
C THR A 94 11.86 -9.30 -1.64
N CYS A 95 12.72 -8.27 -1.54
CA CYS A 95 13.47 -7.94 -0.33
C CYS A 95 14.39 -9.07 0.20
N SER A 96 14.66 -10.09 -0.62
CA SER A 96 15.51 -11.24 -0.23
C SER A 96 16.94 -10.84 0.14
N PHE A 97 17.45 -9.74 -0.41
CA PHE A 97 18.77 -9.20 -0.06
C PHE A 97 18.87 -8.80 1.42
N ILE A 98 17.77 -8.40 2.06
CA ILE A 98 17.74 -8.05 3.50
C ILE A 98 18.00 -9.30 4.33
N GLN A 99 17.26 -10.39 4.06
CA GLN A 99 17.42 -11.67 4.77
C GLN A 99 18.81 -12.27 4.56
N ARG A 100 19.37 -12.07 3.36
CA ARG A 100 20.70 -12.55 2.98
C ARG A 100 21.83 -11.62 3.42
N GLN A 101 21.52 -10.48 4.05
CA GLN A 101 22.49 -9.45 4.44
C GLN A 101 23.39 -8.99 3.27
N GLN A 102 22.79 -8.88 2.08
CA GLN A 102 23.48 -8.50 0.84
C GLN A 102 23.38 -7.00 0.61
N ASN A 103 24.53 -6.38 0.32
CA ASN A 103 24.60 -4.98 -0.04
C ASN A 103 24.12 -4.77 -1.48
N VAL A 104 23.33 -3.72 -1.70
CA VAL A 104 22.88 -3.29 -3.04
C VAL A 104 23.62 -2.03 -3.44
N VAL A 105 24.34 -2.07 -4.56
CA VAL A 105 25.13 -0.94 -5.06
C VAL A 105 24.55 -0.46 -6.38
N PHE A 106 24.21 0.82 -6.45
CA PHE A 106 23.78 1.48 -7.69
C PHE A 106 24.96 2.22 -8.33
N GLN A 107 25.35 1.82 -9.53
CA GLN A 107 26.46 2.43 -10.29
C GLN A 107 25.94 3.12 -11.57
N GLY A 108 26.52 4.27 -11.92
CA GLY A 108 26.19 5.00 -13.15
C GLY A 108 26.39 6.51 -13.03
N PHE A 109 26.24 7.24 -14.13
CA PHE A 109 26.43 8.70 -14.22
C PHE A 109 25.48 9.51 -13.33
N THR A 110 25.86 10.73 -12.96
CA THR A 110 24.94 11.66 -12.29
C THR A 110 23.68 11.88 -13.14
N GLY A 111 22.53 12.04 -12.50
CA GLY A 111 21.25 12.18 -13.22
C GLY A 111 20.62 10.88 -13.75
N SER A 112 21.30 9.73 -13.70
CA SER A 112 20.75 8.45 -14.22
C SER A 112 19.60 7.81 -13.41
N GLY A 113 19.16 8.46 -12.32
CA GLY A 113 18.07 7.98 -11.47
C GLY A 113 18.46 7.04 -10.33
N LYS A 114 19.76 6.91 -9.98
CA LYS A 114 20.21 6.07 -8.84
C LYS A 114 19.51 6.40 -7.52
N SER A 115 19.35 7.69 -7.20
CA SER A 115 18.64 8.11 -5.98
C SER A 115 17.16 7.72 -6.01
N TYR A 116 16.54 7.71 -7.19
CA TYR A 116 15.16 7.24 -7.35
C TYR A 116 15.07 5.74 -7.14
N LEU A 117 15.97 4.95 -7.76
CA LEU A 117 16.02 3.49 -7.58
C LEU A 117 16.23 3.09 -6.11
N GLY A 118 17.13 3.79 -5.41
CA GLY A 118 17.33 3.56 -3.98
C GLY A 118 16.08 3.83 -3.15
N CYS A 119 15.35 4.93 -3.44
CA CYS A 119 14.08 5.21 -2.75
C CYS A 119 12.98 4.20 -3.13
N ALA A 120 12.92 3.79 -4.40
CA ALA A 120 11.96 2.82 -4.90
C ALA A 120 12.15 1.43 -4.29
N LEU A 121 13.39 1.04 -4.00
CA LEU A 121 13.73 -0.22 -3.35
C LEU A 121 13.51 -0.18 -1.83
N ALA A 122 13.64 1.00 -1.21
CA ALA A 122 13.45 1.17 0.22
C ALA A 122 11.98 1.33 0.64
N LYS A 123 11.08 1.61 -0.32
CA LYS A 123 9.63 1.72 -0.12
C LYS A 123 8.99 0.33 -0.11
#